data_AF-A0A3C0R0R5-F1
#
_entry.id   AF-A0A3C0R0R5-F1
#
_cell.length_a   1.000
_cell.length_b   1.000
_cell.length_c   1.000
_cell.angle_alpha   90.00
_cell.angle_beta   90.00
_cell.angle_gamma   90.00
#
_symmetry.space_group_name_H-M   'P 1'
#
loop_
_entity.id
_entity.type
_entity.pdbx_description
1 polymer ?
#
loop_
_entity_poly.entity_id
_entity_poly.type
_entity_poly.pdbx_seq_one_letter_code
_entity_poly.pdbx_strand_id
1 'polypeptide(L)'
;MTNLQIAIFGVALIFVMTVAGSVMVYFFKNTINEKFNKIFLGFAAGVMIAASVWSLLIPAIDMSNNQGLAGWIPAAVGFAAGGLVLLGIDKLVPHFHVEGHVEEGLPSKLSMSSKLFLAMTIHNIPEGLAVGFAFGAAFLSGERAMFLAALGLAIGIGLQNFPEGAAVVLPLK
;
A
#
# COMPACT_ATOMS: atom_id res chain seq x y z
N MET A 1 12.10 0.30 -22.62
CA MET A 1 11.38 -0.74 -21.85
C MET A 1 10.07 -1.02 -22.55
N THR A 2 9.71 -2.30 -22.70
CA THR A 2 8.37 -2.72 -23.16
C THR A 2 7.34 -2.46 -22.06
N ASN A 3 6.05 -2.42 -22.41
CA ASN A 3 4.96 -2.24 -21.44
C ASN A 3 4.99 -3.32 -20.33
N LEU A 4 5.29 -4.57 -20.72
CA LEU A 4 5.48 -5.67 -19.77
C LEU A 4 6.67 -5.44 -18.83
N GLN A 5 7.81 -4.94 -19.33
CA GLN A 5 8.96 -4.61 -18.50
C GLN A 5 8.64 -3.49 -17.49
N ILE A 6 7.82 -2.50 -17.88
CA ILE A 6 7.38 -1.43 -16.98
C ILE A 6 6.51 -2.00 -15.85
N ALA A 7 5.55 -2.87 -16.19
CA ALA A 7 4.68 -3.50 -15.20
C ALA A 7 5.47 -4.38 -14.21
N ILE A 8 6.36 -5.23 -14.72
CA ILE A 8 7.24 -6.07 -13.89
C ILE A 8 8.09 -5.20 -12.97
N PHE A 9 8.69 -4.13 -13.52
CA PHE A 9 9.49 -3.21 -12.72
C PHE A 9 8.66 -2.52 -11.63
N GLY A 10 7.48 -2.00 -11.95
CA GLY A 10 6.63 -1.31 -10.97
C GLY A 10 6.15 -2.23 -9.84
N VAL A 11 5.72 -3.45 -10.17
CA VAL A 11 5.32 -4.44 -9.15
C VAL A 11 6.52 -4.91 -8.32
N ALA A 12 7.68 -5.13 -8.94
CA ALA A 12 8.89 -5.49 -8.20
C ALA A 12 9.38 -4.34 -7.31
N LEU A 13 9.22 -3.08 -7.75
CA LEU A 13 9.68 -1.90 -7.03
C LEU A 13 9.07 -1.82 -5.63
N ILE A 14 7.75 -1.97 -5.51
CA ILE A 14 7.08 -1.87 -4.19
C ILE A 14 7.60 -2.93 -3.21
N PHE A 15 7.82 -4.15 -3.69
CA PHE A 15 8.39 -5.23 -2.89
C PHE A 15 9.84 -4.95 -2.48
N VAL A 16 10.67 -4.57 -3.46
CA VAL A 16 12.09 -4.26 -3.23
C VAL A 16 12.24 -3.13 -2.23
N MET A 17 11.37 -2.11 -2.27
CA MET A 17 11.45 -0.98 -1.36
C MET A 17 11.09 -1.36 0.08
N THR A 18 10.05 -2.19 0.31
CA THR A 18 9.76 -2.71 1.66
C THR A 18 10.93 -3.53 2.21
N VAL A 19 11.51 -4.42 1.38
CA VAL A 19 12.67 -5.23 1.76
C VAL A 19 13.88 -4.36 2.05
N ALA A 20 14.18 -3.38 1.20
CA ALA A 20 15.31 -2.47 1.37
C ALA A 20 15.17 -1.65 2.66
N GLY A 21 13.96 -1.16 2.97
CA GLY A 21 13.64 -0.51 4.22
C GLY A 21 13.89 -1.41 5.44
N SER A 22 13.42 -2.65 5.36
CA SER A 22 13.58 -3.66 6.41
C SER A 22 15.06 -4.00 6.68
N VAL A 23 15.85 -4.14 5.60
CA VAL A 23 17.29 -4.43 5.67
C VAL A 23 18.08 -3.23 6.21
N MET A 24 17.66 -2.00 5.92
CA MET A 24 18.32 -0.77 6.37
C MET A 24 18.48 -0.72 7.89
N VAL A 25 17.49 -1.23 8.64
CA VAL A 25 17.52 -1.28 10.11
C VAL A 25 18.72 -2.07 10.65
N TYR A 26 19.28 -3.01 9.90
CA TYR A 26 20.48 -3.76 10.33
C TYR A 26 21.76 -2.92 10.29
N PHE A 27 21.82 -1.91 9.42
CA PHE A 27 22.97 -1.01 9.29
C PHE A 27 22.90 0.18 10.25
N PHE A 28 21.70 0.56 10.70
CA PHE A 28 21.50 1.68 11.61
C PHE A 28 21.33 1.16 13.05
N LYS A 29 22.29 1.51 13.92
CA LYS A 29 22.23 1.15 15.35
C LYS A 29 21.16 1.99 16.07
N ASN A 30 19.98 1.40 16.29
CA ASN A 30 19.01 1.71 17.36
C ASN A 30 18.49 3.15 17.59
N THR A 31 18.52 4.07 16.63
CA THR A 31 17.81 5.35 16.79
C THR A 31 17.33 5.95 15.46
N ILE A 32 16.15 5.53 14.97
CA ILE A 32 15.38 6.45 14.14
C ILE A 32 14.78 7.47 15.10
N ASN A 33 15.23 8.73 15.01
CA ASN A 33 14.68 9.82 15.81
C ASN A 33 13.15 9.86 15.62
N GLU A 34 12.39 9.95 16.70
CA GLU A 34 10.92 10.02 16.64
C GLU A 34 10.41 11.12 15.70
N LYS A 35 11.14 12.24 15.59
CA LYS A 35 10.80 13.31 14.63
C LYS A 35 10.87 12.81 13.19
N PHE A 36 11.92 12.08 12.83
CA PHE A 36 12.06 11.48 11.51
C PHE A 36 10.97 10.42 11.28
N ASN A 37 10.65 9.60 12.29
CA ASN A 37 9.56 8.62 12.18
C ASN A 37 8.21 9.30 11.88
N LYS A 38 7.86 10.37 12.61
CA LYS A 38 6.63 11.14 12.37
C LYS A 38 6.59 11.79 10.98
N ILE A 39 7.73 12.29 10.49
CA ILE A 39 7.83 12.83 9.13
C ILE A 39 7.58 11.73 8.10
N PHE A 40 8.17 10.55 8.28
CA PHE A 40 7.98 9.43 7.37
C PHE A 40 6.54 8.91 7.38
N LEU A 41 5.91 8.78 8.55
CA LEU A 41 4.51 8.41 8.67
C LEU A 41 3.58 9.44 8.00
N GLY A 42 3.84 10.73 8.20
CA GLY A 42 3.10 11.80 7.52
C GLY A 42 3.29 11.79 6.00
N PHE A 43 4.51 11.51 5.52
CA PHE A 43 4.80 11.34 4.10
C PHE A 43 4.05 10.14 3.52
N ALA A 44 4.10 8.98 4.19
CA ALA A 44 3.39 7.77 3.79
C ALA A 44 1.87 8.00 3.69
N ALA A 45 1.27 8.53 4.75
CA ALA A 45 -0.15 8.87 4.76
C ALA A 45 -0.51 9.84 3.64
N GLY A 46 0.30 10.87 3.40
CA GLY A 46 0.09 11.84 2.32
C GLY A 46 0.14 11.21 0.93
N VAL A 47 1.13 10.36 0.66
CA VAL A 47 1.25 9.62 -0.60
C VAL A 47 0.05 8.70 -0.82
N MET A 48 -0.38 7.98 0.21
CA MET A 48 -1.49 7.02 0.10
C MET A 48 -2.85 7.70 -0.10
N ILE A 49 -3.09 8.85 0.55
CA ILE A 49 -4.28 9.66 0.29
C ILE A 49 -4.26 10.19 -1.15
N ALA A 50 -3.12 10.70 -1.61
CA ALA A 50 -3.00 11.21 -2.96
C ALA A 50 -3.20 10.11 -4.02
N ALA A 51 -2.56 8.96 -3.83
CA ALA A 51 -2.75 7.79 -4.68
C ALA A 51 -4.22 7.36 -4.77
N SER A 52 -4.90 7.30 -3.61
CA SER A 52 -6.31 6.93 -3.54
C SER A 52 -7.21 7.86 -4.36
N VAL A 53 -6.96 9.17 -4.32
CA VAL A 53 -7.80 10.16 -5.01
C VAL A 53 -7.43 10.26 -6.50
N TRP A 54 -6.18 10.57 -6.82
CA TRP A 54 -5.77 10.90 -8.19
C TRP A 54 -5.47 9.68 -9.05
N SER A 55 -5.00 8.58 -8.47
CA SER A 55 -4.61 7.40 -9.24
C SER A 55 -5.67 6.30 -9.26
N LEU A 56 -6.65 6.34 -8.35
CA LEU A 56 -7.70 5.31 -8.26
C LEU A 56 -9.12 5.88 -8.39
N LEU A 57 -9.55 6.76 -7.47
CA LEU A 57 -10.94 7.24 -7.43
C LEU A 57 -11.33 8.08 -8.64
N ILE A 58 -10.54 9.10 -8.99
CA ILE A 58 -10.82 9.95 -10.16
C ILE A 58 -10.84 9.11 -11.45
N PRO A 59 -9.82 8.26 -11.74
CA PRO A 59 -9.88 7.35 -12.87
C PRO A 59 -11.09 6.43 -12.88
N ALA A 60 -11.49 5.87 -11.72
CA ALA A 60 -12.68 5.02 -11.64
C ALA A 60 -13.97 5.78 -11.98
N ILE A 61 -14.09 7.04 -11.54
CA ILE A 61 -15.23 7.91 -11.85
C ILE A 61 -15.29 8.23 -13.34
N ASP A 62 -14.15 8.59 -13.95
CA ASP A 62 -14.06 8.92 -15.37
C ASP A 62 -14.38 7.70 -16.24
N MET A 63 -13.84 6.52 -15.88
CA MET A 63 -14.14 5.26 -16.56
C MET A 63 -15.63 4.89 -16.49
N SER A 64 -16.29 5.18 -15.37
CA SER A 64 -17.71 4.92 -15.19
C SER A 64 -18.59 5.91 -15.96
N ASN A 65 -18.22 7.19 -16.00
CA ASN A 65 -18.94 8.20 -16.81
C ASN A 65 -18.92 7.84 -18.30
N ASN A 66 -17.80 7.33 -18.80
CA ASN A 66 -17.66 6.88 -20.19
C ASN A 66 -18.54 5.67 -20.55
N GLN A 67 -19.03 4.93 -19.55
CA GLN A 67 -19.95 3.80 -19.71
C GLN A 67 -21.43 4.21 -19.58
N GLY A 68 -21.74 5.50 -19.45
CA GLY A 68 -23.10 6.01 -19.28
C GLY A 68 -23.70 5.76 -17.89
N LEU A 69 -22.89 5.33 -16.93
CA LEU A 69 -23.26 5.22 -15.52
C LEU A 69 -22.99 6.55 -14.80
N ALA A 70 -23.70 6.82 -13.71
CA ALA A 70 -23.32 7.92 -12.83
C ALA A 70 -21.95 7.63 -12.21
N GLY A 71 -20.91 8.34 -12.66
CA GLY A 71 -19.50 8.00 -12.42
C GLY A 71 -19.12 7.75 -10.96
N TRP A 72 -19.72 8.50 -10.05
CA TRP A 72 -19.44 8.40 -8.63
C TRP A 72 -20.03 7.14 -7.97
N ILE A 73 -21.08 6.52 -8.55
CA ILE A 73 -21.76 5.39 -7.89
C ILE A 73 -20.84 4.16 -7.81
N PRO A 74 -20.24 3.64 -8.91
CA PRO A 74 -19.36 2.48 -8.79
C PRO A 74 -18.12 2.75 -7.94
N ALA A 75 -17.57 3.97 -8.02
CA ALA A 75 -16.43 4.38 -7.21
C ALA A 75 -16.76 4.40 -5.71
N ALA A 76 -17.90 4.98 -5.33
CA ALA A 76 -18.35 5.04 -3.93
C ALA A 76 -18.70 3.66 -3.37
N VAL A 77 -19.39 2.83 -4.16
CA VAL A 77 -19.72 1.44 -3.77
C VAL A 77 -18.45 0.61 -3.62
N GLY A 78 -17.52 0.71 -4.57
CA GLY A 78 -16.23 0.00 -4.51
C GLY A 78 -15.39 0.44 -3.31
N PHE A 79 -15.32 1.74 -3.04
CA PHE A 79 -14.61 2.30 -1.88
C PHE A 79 -15.23 1.79 -0.57
N ALA A 80 -16.55 1.86 -0.41
CA ALA A 80 -17.24 1.37 0.78
C ALA A 80 -17.07 -0.14 0.97
N ALA A 81 -17.22 -0.93 -0.11
CA ALA A 81 -17.02 -2.37 -0.07
C ALA A 81 -15.58 -2.73 0.30
N GLY A 82 -14.58 -2.06 -0.28
CA GLY A 82 -13.17 -2.23 0.05
C GLY A 82 -12.88 -1.90 1.52
N GLY A 83 -13.44 -0.79 2.02
CA GLY A 83 -13.33 -0.41 3.43
C GLY A 83 -13.96 -1.45 4.37
N LEU A 84 -15.13 -2.01 4.02
CA LEU A 84 -15.75 -3.08 4.79
C LEU A 84 -14.94 -4.38 4.77
N VAL A 85 -14.33 -4.73 3.65
CA VAL A 85 -13.43 -5.89 3.54
C VAL A 85 -12.21 -5.69 4.44
N LEU A 86 -11.56 -4.52 4.39
CA LEU A 86 -10.41 -4.24 5.26
C LEU A 86 -10.80 -4.20 6.73
N LEU A 87 -11.94 -3.61 7.08
CA LEU A 87 -12.48 -3.65 8.43
C LEU A 87 -12.76 -5.08 8.91
N GLY A 88 -13.25 -5.94 8.02
CA GLY A 88 -13.44 -7.36 8.32
C GLY A 88 -12.12 -8.07 8.59
N ILE A 89 -11.11 -7.85 7.73
CA ILE A 89 -9.78 -8.44 7.88
C ILE A 89 -9.12 -7.97 9.18
N ASP A 90 -9.16 -6.68 9.46
CA ASP A 90 -8.63 -6.04 10.68
C ASP A 90 -9.18 -6.71 11.97
N LYS A 91 -10.50 -6.96 12.00
CA LYS A 91 -11.16 -7.62 13.14
C LYS A 91 -10.90 -9.13 13.23
N LEU A 92 -10.54 -9.79 12.14
CA LEU A 92 -10.39 -11.24 12.10
C LEU A 92 -8.93 -11.67 12.31
N VAL A 93 -7.99 -10.94 11.72
CA VAL A 93 -6.58 -11.35 11.70
C VAL A 93 -5.88 -10.86 12.98
N PRO A 94 -5.31 -11.76 13.79
CA PRO A 94 -4.57 -11.36 14.99
C PRO A 94 -3.30 -10.59 14.61
N HIS A 95 -3.19 -9.32 14.99
CA HIS A 95 -2.06 -8.49 14.62
C HIS A 95 -1.70 -7.47 15.72
N PHE A 96 -0.53 -6.86 15.61
CA PHE A 96 0.00 -5.91 16.60
C PHE A 96 0.19 -4.54 15.97
N HIS A 97 -0.41 -3.51 16.57
CA HIS A 97 -0.23 -2.12 16.16
C HIS A 97 0.94 -1.48 16.93
N VAL A 98 2.01 -1.14 16.21
CA VAL A 98 3.25 -0.58 16.78
C VAL A 98 3.01 0.77 17.45
N GLU A 99 2.18 1.63 16.88
CA GLU A 99 1.94 3.00 17.36
C GLU A 99 1.13 3.05 18.67
N GLY A 100 0.26 2.06 18.92
CA GLY A 100 -0.59 1.99 20.10
C GLY A 100 -0.13 0.98 21.15
N HIS A 101 0.81 0.09 20.81
CA HIS A 101 1.15 -1.09 21.60
C HIS A 101 -0.07 -1.96 21.95
N VAL A 102 -1.02 -2.07 21.02
CA VAL A 102 -2.28 -2.80 21.20
C VAL A 102 -2.30 -4.02 20.27
N GLU A 103 -2.84 -5.13 20.79
CA GLU A 103 -3.19 -6.30 19.98
C GLU A 103 -4.64 -6.20 19.51
N GLU A 104 -4.85 -6.39 18.22
CA GLU A 104 -6.17 -6.35 17.58
C GLU A 104 -6.44 -7.64 16.81
N GLY A 105 -7.69 -7.81 16.39
CA GLY A 105 -8.19 -9.05 15.80
C GLY A 105 -8.59 -10.11 16.83
N LEU A 106 -8.67 -11.37 16.38
CA LEU A 106 -9.03 -12.49 17.26
C LEU A 106 -7.90 -12.81 18.26
N PRO A 107 -8.22 -13.21 19.49
CA PRO A 107 -7.20 -13.59 20.46
C PRO A 107 -6.38 -14.77 19.93
N SER A 108 -5.06 -14.66 19.95
CA SER A 108 -4.17 -15.71 19.44
C SER A 108 -2.91 -15.86 20.27
N LYS A 109 -2.32 -17.06 20.19
CA LYS A 109 -1.02 -17.39 20.80
C LYS A 109 0.15 -17.16 19.85
N LEU A 110 -0.05 -16.38 18.78
CA LEU A 110 1.00 -16.08 17.82
C LEU A 110 2.12 -15.26 18.47
N SER A 111 3.35 -15.43 17.97
CA SER A 111 4.47 -14.61 18.40
C SER A 111 4.29 -13.16 17.94
N MET A 112 4.97 -12.23 18.62
CA MET A 112 5.02 -10.83 18.23
C MET A 112 5.44 -10.66 16.76
N SER A 113 6.45 -11.41 16.31
CA SER A 113 6.91 -11.40 14.91
C SER A 113 5.83 -11.85 13.94
N SER A 114 5.06 -12.89 14.28
CA SER A 114 3.95 -13.34 13.45
C SER A 114 2.82 -12.30 13.39
N LYS A 115 2.49 -11.64 14.51
CA LYS A 115 1.48 -10.58 14.57
C LYS A 115 1.89 -9.35 13.76
N LEU A 116 3.16 -8.96 13.81
CA LEU A 116 3.71 -7.86 12.99
C LEU A 116 3.77 -8.22 11.50
N PHE A 117 4.13 -9.45 11.16
CA PHE A 117 4.06 -9.96 9.78
C PHE A 117 2.63 -9.91 9.24
N LEU A 118 1.65 -10.32 10.04
CA LEU A 118 0.23 -10.24 9.68
C LEU A 118 -0.22 -8.78 9.53
N ALA A 119 0.16 -7.89 10.46
CA ALA A 119 -0.13 -6.45 10.35
C ALA A 119 0.37 -5.89 9.00
N MET A 120 1.64 -6.13 8.65
CA MET A 120 2.20 -5.69 7.37
C MET A 120 1.51 -6.33 6.17
N THR A 121 1.13 -7.60 6.27
CA THR A 121 0.45 -8.29 5.17
C THR A 121 -0.89 -7.62 4.87
N ILE A 122 -1.66 -7.27 5.89
CA ILE A 122 -2.97 -6.62 5.73
C ILE A 122 -2.83 -5.24 5.07
N HIS A 123 -1.77 -4.49 5.39
CA HIS A 123 -1.50 -3.16 4.84
C HIS A 123 -0.95 -3.19 3.41
N ASN A 124 -0.05 -4.15 3.12
CA ASN A 124 0.56 -4.28 1.80
C ASN A 124 -0.39 -4.91 0.75
N ILE A 125 -1.44 -5.62 1.16
CA ILE A 125 -2.44 -6.17 0.23
C ILE A 125 -3.13 -5.04 -0.58
N PRO A 126 -3.72 -4.00 0.03
CA PRO A 126 -4.26 -2.84 -0.69
C PRO A 126 -3.29 -2.20 -1.67
N GLU A 127 -2.03 -2.02 -1.27
CA GLU A 127 -0.98 -1.40 -2.10
C GLU A 127 -0.66 -2.25 -3.33
N GLY A 128 -0.44 -3.55 -3.12
CA GLY A 128 -0.20 -4.50 -4.20
C GLY A 128 -1.39 -4.60 -5.15
N LEU A 129 -2.61 -4.61 -4.62
CA LEU A 129 -3.84 -4.59 -5.41
C LEU A 129 -3.98 -3.30 -6.23
N ALA A 130 -3.67 -2.14 -5.65
CA ALA A 130 -3.73 -0.85 -6.34
C ALA A 130 -2.76 -0.79 -7.53
N VAL A 131 -1.49 -1.17 -7.31
CA VAL A 131 -0.48 -1.21 -8.39
C VAL A 131 -0.84 -2.25 -9.44
N GLY A 132 -1.26 -3.45 -9.02
CA GLY A 132 -1.69 -4.51 -9.92
C GLY A 132 -2.89 -4.11 -10.78
N PHE A 133 -3.90 -3.49 -10.17
CA PHE A 133 -5.07 -2.97 -10.87
C PHE A 133 -4.69 -1.87 -11.88
N ALA A 134 -3.85 -0.91 -11.48
CA ALA A 134 -3.43 0.18 -12.38
C ALA A 134 -2.70 -0.35 -13.62
N PHE A 135 -1.79 -1.32 -13.46
CA PHE A 135 -1.14 -1.96 -14.60
C PHE A 135 -2.11 -2.83 -15.41
N GLY A 136 -3.03 -3.55 -14.76
CA GLY A 136 -4.08 -4.29 -15.44
C GLY A 136 -4.96 -3.41 -16.32
N ALA A 137 -5.40 -2.26 -15.80
CA ALA A 137 -6.15 -1.25 -16.55
C ALA A 137 -5.32 -0.68 -17.72
N ALA A 138 -4.02 -0.45 -17.51
CA ALA A 138 -3.12 -0.01 -18.59
C ALA A 138 -2.97 -1.05 -19.71
N PHE A 139 -2.94 -2.34 -19.37
CA PHE A 139 -2.95 -3.41 -20.38
C PHE A 139 -4.25 -3.43 -21.19
N LEU A 140 -5.39 -3.23 -20.53
CA LEU A 140 -6.69 -3.19 -21.20
C LEU A 140 -6.85 -1.98 -22.11
N SER A 141 -6.30 -0.81 -21.74
CA SER A 141 -6.35 0.37 -22.60
C SER A 141 -5.38 0.28 -23.78
N GLY A 142 -4.26 -0.45 -23.63
CA GLY A 142 -3.17 -0.49 -24.61
C GLY A 142 -2.38 0.82 -24.72
N GLU A 143 -2.72 1.83 -23.92
CA GLU A 143 -2.11 3.15 -24.00
C GLU A 143 -0.86 3.24 -23.13
N ARG A 144 0.26 3.62 -23.75
CA ARG A 144 1.53 3.81 -23.04
C ARG A 144 1.44 4.83 -21.90
N ALA A 145 0.59 5.84 -22.04
CA ALA A 145 0.36 6.85 -21.00
C ALA A 145 -0.16 6.21 -19.69
N MET A 146 -1.05 5.22 -19.78
CA MET A 146 -1.59 4.53 -18.62
C MET A 146 -0.53 3.69 -17.90
N PHE A 147 0.42 3.09 -18.63
CA PHE A 147 1.57 2.41 -18.02
C PHE A 147 2.48 3.37 -17.24
N LEU A 148 2.66 4.60 -17.75
CA LEU A 148 3.44 5.61 -17.05
C LEU A 148 2.71 6.13 -15.80
N ALA A 149 1.39 6.27 -15.86
CA ALA A 149 0.57 6.61 -14.70
C ALA A 149 0.64 5.51 -13.62
N ALA A 150 0.50 4.25 -14.02
CA ALA A 150 0.64 3.09 -13.12
C ALA A 150 2.05 2.98 -12.53
N LEU A 151 3.10 3.28 -13.31
CA LEU A 151 4.46 3.37 -12.80
C LEU A 151 4.62 4.51 -11.79
N GLY A 152 4.00 5.68 -12.04
CA GLY A 152 3.98 6.79 -11.09
C GLY A 152 3.36 6.40 -9.75
N LEU A 153 2.23 5.69 -9.78
CA LEU A 153 1.60 5.11 -8.59
C LEU A 153 2.54 4.13 -7.87
N ALA A 154 3.17 3.20 -8.60
CA ALA A 154 4.10 2.23 -8.04
C ALA A 154 5.34 2.89 -7.41
N ILE A 155 5.85 3.97 -8.00
CA ILE A 155 6.95 4.76 -7.42
C ILE A 155 6.50 5.45 -6.15
N GLY A 156 5.31 6.08 -6.15
CA GLY A 156 4.75 6.73 -4.97
C GLY A 156 4.65 5.75 -3.81
N ILE A 157 3.97 4.62 -4.03
CA ILE A 157 3.85 3.53 -3.05
C ILE A 157 5.25 3.04 -2.64
N GLY A 158 6.12 2.66 -3.58
CA GLY A 158 7.47 2.18 -3.27
C GLY A 158 8.28 3.15 -2.39
N LEU A 159 8.17 4.46 -2.61
CA LEU A 159 8.88 5.45 -1.79
C LEU A 159 8.44 5.44 -0.31
N GLN A 160 7.16 5.18 -0.04
CA GLN A 160 6.65 5.11 1.33
C GLN A 160 6.79 3.72 1.97
N ASN A 161 6.79 2.65 1.15
CA ASN A 161 7.08 1.28 1.60
C ASN A 161 8.48 1.16 2.23
N PHE A 162 9.44 1.99 1.83
CA PHE A 162 10.79 1.96 2.40
C PHE A 162 10.81 2.36 3.88
N PRO A 163 10.34 3.56 4.30
CA PRO A 163 10.27 3.88 5.72
C PRO A 163 9.34 2.95 6.51
N GLU A 164 8.24 2.47 5.92
CA GLU A 164 7.35 1.51 6.58
C GLU A 164 8.06 0.17 6.87
N GLY A 165 8.76 -0.39 5.89
CA GLY A 165 9.55 -1.61 6.06
C GLY A 165 10.61 -1.46 7.16
N ALA A 166 11.21 -0.27 7.28
CA ALA A 166 12.12 0.02 8.40
C ALA A 166 11.38 0.07 9.75
N ALA A 167 10.23 0.72 9.81
CA ALA A 167 9.45 0.89 11.04
C ALA A 167 9.01 -0.46 11.65
N VAL A 168 8.71 -1.47 10.83
CA VAL A 168 8.21 -2.77 11.29
C VAL A 168 9.31 -3.66 11.87
N VAL A 169 10.55 -3.51 11.42
CA VAL A 169 11.69 -4.31 11.92
C VAL A 169 12.25 -3.76 13.24
N LEU A 170 12.06 -2.46 13.52
CA LEU A 170 12.57 -1.83 14.74
C LEU A 170 12.15 -2.51 16.06
N PRO A 171 10.87 -2.90 16.27
CA PRO A 171 10.44 -3.56 17.51
C PRO A 171 10.87 -5.04 17.62
N LEU A 172 11.40 -5.62 16.54
CA LEU A 172 11.86 -7.01 16.50
C LEU A 172 13.34 -7.18 16.88
N LYS A 173 14.08 -6.08 16.97
CA LYS A 173 15.45 -6.02 17.47
C LYS A 173 15.47 -5.78 18.97
#